data_AF-A0A7C4TZ99-F1
#
_entry.id   AF-A0A7C4TZ99-F1
#
_cell.length_a   1.000
_cell.length_b   1.000
_cell.length_c   1.000
_cell.angle_alpha   90.00
_cell.angle_beta   90.00
_cell.angle_gamma   90.00
#
_symmetry.space_group_name_H-M   'P 1'
#
loop_
_entity.id
_entity.type
_entity.pdbx_description
1 polymer ?
#
loop_
_entity_poly.entity_id
_entity_poly.type
_entity_poly.pdbx_seq_one_letter_code
_entity_poly.pdbx_strand_id
1 'polypeptide(L)'
;MKLKFLIDPKYVFLHAFNKDQRKEPFRGWGNFTMKIWDKYPQECYLLAGYAEWPIIKKSSLSITANNAEKLLNAWLKNPQARKLIKETEKYRDWLEKEWSQKEQNVLNELKQIIKIPLPRETISVYLTHPKLNNGMAINKKTITWGHAEDWKNYSIVYLCHEIMHILFWNTKSSISHAVIELVTDNELRIRLNGGGKYFREGKFDIGHNKLRTIEKKLLPRWKEYLKEPKMNIKQFIQK
;
A
#
# COMPACT_ATOMS: atom_id res chain seq x y z
N MET A 1 14.97 1.41 11.13
CA MET A 1 13.66 1.89 10.66
C MET A 1 12.60 1.35 11.57
N LYS A 2 11.53 2.10 11.84
CA LYS A 2 10.36 1.65 12.62
C LYS A 2 9.09 1.96 11.83
N LEU A 3 8.07 1.11 11.93
CA LEU A 3 6.75 1.40 11.37
C LEU A 3 5.79 1.81 12.49
N LYS A 4 5.00 2.87 12.25
CA LYS A 4 3.91 3.30 13.12
C LYS A 4 2.59 3.10 12.38
N PHE A 5 1.79 2.14 12.82
CA PHE A 5 0.50 1.84 12.19
C PHE A 5 -0.57 2.79 12.71
N LEU A 6 -1.28 3.45 11.79
CA LEU A 6 -2.25 4.50 12.08
C LEU A 6 -3.59 4.22 11.40
N ILE A 7 -4.66 4.63 12.07
CA ILE A 7 -6.01 4.65 11.53
C ILE A 7 -6.49 6.09 11.53
N ASP A 8 -6.81 6.61 10.35
CA ASP A 8 -7.57 7.85 10.20
C ASP A 8 -8.97 7.47 9.70
N PRO A 9 -10.04 7.67 10.50
CA PRO A 9 -11.41 7.31 10.10
C PRO A 9 -11.88 7.98 8.80
N LYS A 10 -11.50 9.24 8.56
CA LYS A 10 -11.86 9.95 7.32
C LYS A 10 -11.16 9.29 6.14
N TYR A 11 -9.87 8.98 6.27
CA TYR A 11 -9.11 8.29 5.22
C TYR A 11 -9.66 6.89 4.92
N VAL A 12 -9.91 6.08 5.96
CA VAL A 12 -10.49 4.72 5.81
C VAL A 12 -11.83 4.79 5.07
N PHE A 13 -12.71 5.69 5.50
CA PHE A 13 -14.02 5.88 4.88
C PHE A 13 -13.89 6.33 3.43
N LEU A 14 -13.16 7.41 3.16
CA LEU A 14 -13.04 7.98 1.82
C LEU A 14 -12.35 7.02 0.85
N HIS A 15 -11.34 6.28 1.30
CA HIS A 15 -10.72 5.24 0.50
C HIS A 15 -11.74 4.15 0.12
N ALA A 16 -12.55 3.67 1.06
CA ALA A 16 -13.61 2.68 0.77
C ALA A 16 -14.76 3.25 -0.08
N PHE A 17 -15.09 4.52 0.13
CA PHE A 17 -16.14 5.23 -0.58
C PHE A 17 -15.80 5.43 -2.05
N ASN A 18 -14.51 5.70 -2.36
CA ASN A 18 -14.03 5.98 -3.71
C ASN A 18 -13.52 4.74 -4.48
N LYS A 19 -13.49 3.56 -3.87
CA LYS A 19 -13.09 2.32 -4.55
C LYS A 19 -14.23 1.75 -5.40
N ASP A 20 -13.88 0.85 -6.32
CA ASP A 20 -14.85 0.08 -7.10
C ASP A 20 -15.79 -0.68 -6.15
N GLN A 21 -17.07 -0.32 -6.17
CA GLN A 21 -18.10 -0.88 -5.29
C GLN A 21 -18.40 -2.36 -5.58
N ARG A 22 -17.88 -2.95 -6.67
CA ARG A 22 -17.94 -4.41 -6.90
C ARG A 22 -17.04 -5.19 -5.94
N LYS A 23 -16.02 -4.54 -5.35
CA LYS A 23 -15.14 -5.11 -4.33
C LYS A 23 -15.45 -4.50 -2.97
N GLU A 24 -16.63 -4.81 -2.46
CA GLU A 24 -17.08 -4.29 -1.17
C GLU A 24 -16.20 -4.80 -0.01
N PRO A 25 -15.91 -3.95 1.01
CA PRO A 25 -15.26 -4.41 2.23
C PRO A 25 -16.12 -5.43 2.99
N PHE A 26 -17.44 -5.26 2.95
CA PHE A 26 -18.45 -6.17 3.45
C PHE A 26 -19.78 -5.95 2.73
N ARG A 27 -20.64 -6.97 2.73
CA ARG A 27 -21.95 -6.96 2.07
C ARG A 27 -22.79 -5.75 2.49
N GLY A 28 -23.29 -5.02 1.50
CA GLY A 28 -24.20 -3.89 1.70
C GLY A 28 -23.50 -2.53 1.79
N TRP A 29 -22.17 -2.50 1.63
CA TRP A 29 -21.41 -1.24 1.57
C TRP A 29 -21.83 -0.40 0.35
N GLY A 30 -21.92 -1.00 -0.84
CA GLY A 30 -22.31 -0.32 -2.08
C GLY A 30 -23.71 0.27 -1.99
N ASN A 31 -24.68 -0.48 -1.43
CA ASN A 31 -26.02 0.07 -1.20
C ASN A 31 -26.03 1.27 -0.26
N PHE A 32 -25.14 1.29 0.73
CA PHE A 32 -25.00 2.42 1.65
C PHE A 32 -24.36 3.63 0.97
N THR A 33 -23.29 3.43 0.19
CA THR A 33 -22.59 4.51 -0.52
C THR A 33 -23.43 5.08 -1.67
N MET A 34 -24.14 4.24 -2.44
CA MET A 34 -25.04 4.70 -3.51
C MET A 34 -26.15 5.61 -2.97
N LYS A 35 -26.78 5.27 -1.84
CA LYS A 35 -27.78 6.16 -1.20
C LYS A 35 -27.20 7.52 -0.80
N ILE A 36 -25.93 7.57 -0.45
CA ILE A 36 -25.23 8.83 -0.15
C ILE A 36 -25.00 9.62 -1.46
N TRP A 37 -24.51 8.96 -2.51
CA TRP A 37 -24.31 9.56 -3.83
C TRP A 37 -25.59 10.14 -4.43
N ASP A 38 -26.70 9.40 -4.36
CA ASP A 38 -28.01 9.84 -4.88
C ASP A 38 -28.51 11.09 -4.16
N LYS A 39 -28.24 11.19 -2.85
CA LYS A 39 -28.76 12.27 -2.01
C LYS A 39 -27.86 13.51 -2.00
N TYR A 40 -26.54 13.33 -2.09
CA TYR A 40 -25.54 14.39 -1.92
C TYR A 40 -24.48 14.36 -3.03
N PRO A 41 -24.86 14.38 -4.32
CA PRO A 41 -23.91 14.15 -5.41
C PRO A 41 -22.80 15.20 -5.45
N GLN A 42 -23.10 16.46 -5.12
CA GLN A 42 -22.12 17.56 -5.17
C GLN A 42 -20.99 17.35 -4.16
N GLU A 43 -21.34 17.05 -2.91
CA GLU A 43 -20.37 16.78 -1.86
C GLU A 43 -19.60 15.49 -2.12
N CYS A 44 -20.25 14.49 -2.72
CA CYS A 44 -19.58 13.24 -3.10
C CYS A 44 -18.54 13.46 -4.22
N TYR A 45 -18.88 14.22 -5.26
CA TYR A 45 -17.92 14.59 -6.32
C TYR A 45 -16.71 15.35 -5.75
N LEU A 46 -16.93 16.29 -4.83
CA LEU A 46 -15.86 17.01 -4.15
C LEU A 46 -14.97 16.06 -3.32
N LEU A 47 -15.57 15.19 -2.50
CA LEU A 47 -14.86 14.24 -1.63
C LEU A 47 -14.13 13.13 -2.40
N ALA A 48 -14.59 12.83 -3.61
CA ALA A 48 -13.92 11.91 -4.52
C ALA A 48 -12.82 12.56 -5.36
N GLY A 49 -12.67 13.90 -5.28
CA GLY A 49 -11.61 14.64 -5.96
C GLY A 49 -11.83 14.82 -7.47
N TYR A 50 -13.09 14.78 -7.93
CA TYR A 50 -13.41 15.01 -9.35
C TYR A 50 -13.21 16.47 -9.73
N ALA A 51 -12.31 16.73 -10.67
CA ALA A 51 -11.95 18.08 -11.13
C ALA A 51 -13.08 18.75 -11.93
N GLU A 52 -14.04 17.96 -12.43
CA GLU A 52 -15.20 18.41 -13.19
C GLU A 52 -16.29 19.01 -12.29
N TRP A 53 -16.21 18.78 -10.96
CA TRP A 53 -17.20 19.26 -10.00
C TRP A 53 -17.52 20.77 -10.12
N PRO A 54 -16.54 21.69 -10.21
CA PRO A 54 -16.81 23.13 -10.33
C PRO A 54 -17.54 23.50 -11.64
N ILE A 55 -17.45 22.65 -12.67
CA ILE A 55 -18.06 22.90 -13.98
C ILE A 55 -19.54 22.49 -13.95
N ILE A 56 -19.86 21.40 -13.26
CA ILE A 56 -21.21 20.83 -13.24
C ILE A 56 -22.18 21.71 -12.43
N LYS A 57 -21.69 22.49 -11.45
CA LYS A 57 -22.55 23.36 -10.63
C LYS A 57 -21.88 24.70 -10.28
N LYS A 58 -22.61 25.80 -10.50
CA LYS A 58 -22.24 27.18 -10.14
C LYS A 58 -22.29 27.47 -8.62
N SER A 59 -22.19 26.45 -7.77
CA SER A 59 -22.20 26.61 -6.32
C SER A 59 -20.84 27.11 -5.83
N SER A 60 -20.84 27.90 -4.76
CA SER A 60 -19.59 28.32 -4.11
C SER A 60 -18.82 27.10 -3.59
N LEU A 61 -17.53 27.01 -3.95
CA LEU A 61 -16.61 25.98 -3.46
C LEU A 61 -16.55 25.94 -1.94
N SER A 62 -16.51 27.11 -1.28
CA SER A 62 -16.42 27.18 0.19
C SER A 62 -17.67 26.61 0.87
N ILE A 63 -18.85 26.89 0.32
CA ILE A 63 -20.12 26.35 0.84
C ILE A 63 -20.14 24.83 0.71
N THR A 64 -19.74 24.32 -0.46
CA THR A 64 -19.74 22.87 -0.73
C THR A 64 -18.72 22.13 0.13
N ALA A 65 -17.51 22.68 0.28
CA ALA A 65 -16.50 22.10 1.16
C ALA A 65 -16.98 22.01 2.61
N ASN A 66 -17.61 23.07 3.13
CA ASN A 66 -18.18 23.07 4.47
C ASN A 66 -19.32 22.04 4.63
N ASN A 67 -20.18 21.89 3.62
CA ASN A 67 -21.25 20.88 3.64
C ASN A 67 -20.68 19.47 3.57
N ALA A 68 -19.70 19.24 2.70
CA ALA A 68 -19.03 17.95 2.54
C ALA A 68 -18.35 17.50 3.85
N GLU A 69 -17.67 18.41 4.56
CA GLU A 69 -17.08 18.08 5.85
C GLU A 69 -18.14 17.74 6.91
N LYS A 70 -19.23 18.52 7.01
CA LYS A 70 -20.34 18.23 7.93
C LYS A 70 -20.96 16.87 7.65
N LEU A 71 -21.22 16.57 6.37
CA LEU A 71 -21.79 15.30 5.93
C LEU A 71 -20.85 14.14 6.19
N LEU A 72 -19.56 14.26 5.87
CA LEU A 72 -18.55 13.24 6.17
C LEU A 72 -18.53 12.90 7.67
N ASN A 73 -18.51 13.92 8.53
CA ASN A 73 -18.57 13.73 9.98
C ASN A 73 -19.87 13.05 10.44
N ALA A 74 -21.00 13.29 9.76
CA ALA A 74 -22.26 12.60 10.02
C ALA A 74 -22.22 11.14 9.52
N TRP A 75 -21.69 10.89 8.32
CA TRP A 75 -21.58 9.55 7.74
C TRP A 75 -20.66 8.64 8.56
N LEU A 76 -19.58 9.19 9.14
CA LEU A 76 -18.69 8.43 10.04
C LEU A 76 -19.40 7.91 11.30
N LYS A 77 -20.54 8.49 11.69
CA LYS A 77 -21.36 8.01 12.81
C LYS A 77 -22.31 6.87 12.41
N ASN A 78 -22.49 6.64 11.12
CA ASN A 78 -23.38 5.61 10.59
C ASN A 78 -22.87 4.20 10.95
N PRO A 79 -23.75 3.22 11.24
CA PRO A 79 -23.33 1.85 11.59
C PRO A 79 -22.40 1.20 10.57
N GLN A 80 -22.62 1.42 9.27
CA GLN A 80 -21.81 0.87 8.19
C GLN A 80 -20.38 1.45 8.22
N ALA A 81 -20.24 2.77 8.39
CA ALA A 81 -18.93 3.41 8.52
C ALA A 81 -18.21 2.95 9.80
N ARG A 82 -18.91 2.87 10.93
CA ARG A 82 -18.35 2.36 12.18
C ARG A 82 -17.89 0.91 12.06
N LYS A 83 -18.64 0.07 11.33
CA LYS A 83 -18.24 -1.31 11.05
C LYS A 83 -16.95 -1.36 10.23
N LEU A 84 -16.85 -0.57 9.16
CA LEU A 84 -15.63 -0.46 8.34
C LEU A 84 -14.41 -0.09 9.18
N ILE A 85 -14.53 0.93 10.03
CA ILE A 85 -13.44 1.40 10.89
C ILE A 85 -13.04 0.31 11.88
N LYS A 86 -14.01 -0.32 12.55
CA LYS A 86 -13.75 -1.41 13.50
C LYS A 86 -13.07 -2.63 12.87
N GLU A 87 -13.48 -3.03 11.67
CA GLU A 87 -12.83 -4.12 10.93
C GLU A 87 -11.40 -3.73 10.54
N THR A 88 -11.16 -2.46 10.21
CA THR A 88 -9.82 -1.95 9.91
C THR A 88 -8.94 -1.85 11.17
N GLU A 89 -9.49 -1.48 12.33
CA GLU A 89 -8.77 -1.49 13.61
C GLU A 89 -8.32 -2.90 14.01
N LYS A 90 -9.21 -3.90 13.86
CA LYS A 90 -8.83 -5.31 14.07
C LYS A 90 -7.68 -5.74 13.15
N TYR A 91 -7.72 -5.30 11.89
CA TYR A 91 -6.65 -5.56 10.93
C TYR A 91 -5.34 -4.85 11.33
N ARG A 92 -5.40 -3.61 11.82
CA ARG A 92 -4.24 -2.90 12.39
C ARG A 92 -3.59 -3.71 13.50
N ASP A 93 -4.36 -4.14 14.48
CA ASP A 93 -3.84 -4.83 15.67
C ASP A 93 -3.15 -6.15 15.28
N TRP A 94 -3.75 -6.88 14.32
CA TRP A 94 -3.11 -8.06 13.74
C TRP A 94 -1.80 -7.71 13.03
N LEU A 95 -1.80 -6.73 12.13
CA LEU A 95 -0.63 -6.38 11.31
C LEU A 95 0.52 -5.82 12.16
N GLU A 96 0.20 -5.00 13.17
CA GLU A 96 1.19 -4.46 14.10
C GLU A 96 1.84 -5.57 14.92
N LYS A 97 1.05 -6.52 15.41
CA LYS A 97 1.56 -7.71 16.08
C LYS A 97 2.44 -8.53 15.13
N GLU A 98 1.97 -8.82 13.93
CA GLU A 98 2.69 -9.59 12.92
C GLU A 98 4.04 -8.93 12.55
N TRP A 99 4.04 -7.60 12.36
CA TRP A 99 5.24 -6.83 12.11
C TRP A 99 6.19 -6.89 13.31
N SER A 100 5.71 -6.61 14.52
CA SER A 100 6.56 -6.58 15.73
C SER A 100 7.31 -7.89 15.98
N GLN A 101 6.67 -9.03 15.67
CA GLN A 101 7.28 -10.36 15.82
C GLN A 101 8.38 -10.65 14.79
N LYS A 102 8.33 -10.00 13.62
CA LYS A 102 9.19 -10.29 12.47
C LYS A 102 10.16 -9.17 12.12
N GLU A 103 9.95 -7.96 12.65
CA GLU A 103 10.64 -6.73 12.28
C GLU A 103 12.15 -6.91 12.24
N GLN A 104 12.75 -7.41 13.32
CA GLN A 104 14.19 -7.56 13.40
C GLN A 104 14.75 -8.51 12.32
N ASN A 105 14.08 -9.64 12.10
CA ASN A 105 14.49 -10.62 11.09
C ASN A 105 14.33 -10.06 9.66
N VAL A 106 13.17 -9.48 9.37
CA VAL A 106 12.83 -8.93 8.05
C VAL A 106 13.76 -7.79 7.67
N LEU A 107 14.03 -6.86 8.59
CA LEU A 107 14.93 -5.75 8.32
C LEU A 107 16.38 -6.20 8.18
N ASN A 108 16.79 -7.28 8.88
CA ASN A 108 18.10 -7.88 8.69
C ASN A 108 18.23 -8.53 7.32
N GLU A 109 17.24 -9.33 6.90
CA GLU A 109 17.22 -9.93 5.55
C GLU A 109 17.23 -8.86 4.47
N LEU A 110 16.36 -7.84 4.59
CA LEU A 110 16.33 -6.74 3.64
C LEU A 110 17.69 -6.04 3.55
N LYS A 111 18.32 -5.75 4.71
CA LYS A 111 19.67 -5.15 4.76
C LYS A 111 20.72 -6.02 4.08
N GLN A 112 20.68 -7.34 4.25
CA GLN A 112 21.60 -8.28 3.57
C GLN A 112 21.38 -8.30 2.07
N ILE A 113 20.12 -8.22 1.61
CA ILE A 113 19.79 -8.20 0.19
C ILE A 113 20.28 -6.90 -0.45
N ILE A 114 20.00 -5.74 0.15
CA ILE A 114 20.30 -4.42 -0.45
C ILE A 114 21.74 -3.94 -0.20
N LYS A 115 22.41 -4.48 0.83
CA LYS A 115 23.80 -4.18 1.21
C LYS A 115 24.06 -2.70 1.47
N ILE A 116 23.05 -1.99 1.97
CA ILE A 116 23.14 -0.62 2.48
C ILE A 116 22.47 -0.54 3.85
N PRO A 117 22.88 0.41 4.73
CA PRO A 117 22.19 0.62 6.00
C PRO A 117 20.75 1.10 5.75
N LEU A 118 19.80 0.53 6.47
CA LEU A 118 18.44 1.06 6.54
C LEU A 118 18.44 2.32 7.44
N PRO A 119 17.78 3.41 7.03
CA PRO A 119 17.74 4.64 7.83
C PRO A 119 17.01 4.43 9.15
N ARG A 120 17.41 5.21 10.15
CA ARG A 120 16.79 5.23 11.50
C ARG A 120 15.60 6.18 11.55
N GLU A 121 14.66 5.97 10.64
CA GLU A 121 13.43 6.77 10.55
C GLU A 121 12.20 5.97 10.98
N THR A 122 11.18 6.69 11.46
CA THR A 122 9.83 6.15 11.68
C THR A 122 8.97 6.47 10.48
N ILE A 123 8.39 5.45 9.86
CA ILE A 123 7.45 5.59 8.75
C ILE A 123 6.03 5.43 9.29
N SER A 124 5.15 6.36 8.94
CA SER A 124 3.72 6.26 9.24
C SER A 124 3.04 5.37 8.21
N VAL A 125 2.30 4.37 8.66
CA VAL A 125 1.54 3.44 7.81
C VAL A 125 0.05 3.66 8.08
N TYR A 126 -0.62 4.40 7.18
CA TYR A 126 -2.06 4.63 7.29
C TYR A 126 -2.82 3.44 6.70
N LEU A 127 -3.58 2.76 7.54
CA LEU A 127 -4.26 1.54 7.15
C LEU A 127 -5.65 1.81 6.57
N THR A 128 -6.03 0.96 5.64
CA THR A 128 -7.35 0.85 5.04
C THR A 128 -7.82 -0.59 5.14
N HIS A 129 -9.11 -0.82 4.88
CA HIS A 129 -9.68 -2.15 5.00
C HIS A 129 -8.97 -3.17 4.09
N PRO A 130 -8.60 -4.37 4.59
CA PRO A 130 -7.72 -5.31 3.88
C PRO A 130 -8.27 -5.82 2.54
N LYS A 131 -9.59 -5.81 2.36
CA LYS A 131 -10.21 -6.23 1.08
C LYS A 131 -10.14 -5.19 -0.05
N LEU A 132 -9.63 -3.99 0.21
CA LEU A 132 -9.68 -2.86 -0.73
C LEU A 132 -8.42 -2.68 -1.58
N ASN A 133 -7.41 -3.53 -1.40
CA ASN A 133 -6.16 -3.55 -2.17
C ASN A 133 -5.51 -2.17 -2.29
N ASN A 134 -4.93 -1.72 -1.19
CA ASN A 134 -4.21 -0.47 -1.07
C ASN A 134 -2.75 -0.72 -0.68
N GLY A 135 -1.81 -0.19 -1.44
CA GLY A 135 -0.39 -0.31 -1.17
C GLY A 135 0.34 0.77 -1.95
N MET A 136 0.83 1.80 -1.25
CA MET A 136 1.56 2.89 -1.88
C MET A 136 2.33 3.74 -0.86
N ALA A 137 3.60 4.00 -1.13
CA ALA A 137 4.39 5.07 -0.55
C ALA A 137 3.99 6.42 -1.16
N ILE A 138 3.34 7.27 -0.36
CA ILE A 138 2.85 8.58 -0.83
C ILE A 138 3.88 9.70 -0.66
N ASN A 139 4.85 9.51 0.23
CA ASN A 139 6.02 10.38 0.42
C ASN A 139 7.13 9.60 1.16
N LYS A 140 8.28 10.25 1.43
CA LYS A 140 9.44 9.65 2.09
C LYS A 140 9.20 9.12 3.52
N LYS A 141 8.04 9.40 4.13
CA LYS A 141 7.73 9.03 5.52
C LYS A 141 6.36 8.39 5.70
N THR A 142 5.64 8.14 4.61
CA THR A 142 4.25 7.72 4.68
C THR A 142 3.94 6.64 3.66
N ILE A 143 3.40 5.53 4.17
CA ILE A 143 2.83 4.42 3.40
C ILE A 143 1.33 4.39 3.67
N THR A 144 0.58 4.02 2.65
CA THR A 144 -0.82 3.60 2.76
C THR A 144 -0.92 2.11 2.48
N TRP A 145 -1.66 1.36 3.32
CA TRP A 145 -1.68 -0.09 3.24
C TRP A 145 -3.06 -0.71 3.57
N GLY A 146 -3.42 -1.79 2.90
CA GLY A 146 -4.67 -2.53 3.09
C GLY A 146 -4.82 -3.65 2.07
N HIS A 147 -4.31 -4.83 2.40
CA HIS A 147 -4.43 -6.04 1.58
C HIS A 147 -4.82 -7.23 2.46
N ALA A 148 -5.41 -8.24 1.84
CA ALA A 148 -5.56 -9.54 2.47
C ALA A 148 -4.20 -10.27 2.49
N GLU A 149 -4.03 -11.16 3.46
CA GLU A 149 -2.84 -12.03 3.52
C GLU A 149 -3.03 -13.21 2.55
N ASP A 150 -2.84 -12.95 1.25
CA ASP A 150 -3.10 -13.94 0.18
C ASP A 150 -2.14 -15.14 0.21
N TRP A 151 -0.96 -14.94 0.77
CA TRP A 151 0.04 -15.98 1.04
C TRP A 151 0.90 -15.59 2.26
N LYS A 152 1.64 -16.56 2.82
CA LYS A 152 2.40 -16.37 4.06
C LYS A 152 3.43 -15.23 3.95
N ASN A 153 3.38 -14.25 4.85
CA ASN A 153 4.24 -13.07 4.86
C ASN A 153 3.93 -12.03 3.78
N TYR A 154 2.77 -12.10 3.10
CA TYR A 154 2.36 -11.15 2.06
C TYR A 154 2.50 -9.71 2.55
N SER A 155 1.86 -9.37 3.67
CA SER A 155 1.83 -8.00 4.17
C SER A 155 3.21 -7.50 4.56
N ILE A 156 4.04 -8.38 5.12
CA ILE A 156 5.41 -8.05 5.54
C ILE A 156 6.29 -7.75 4.32
N VAL A 157 6.22 -8.59 3.29
CA VAL A 157 6.99 -8.42 2.05
C VAL A 157 6.63 -7.12 1.35
N TYR A 158 5.33 -6.84 1.21
CA TYR A 158 4.88 -5.64 0.50
C TYR A 158 5.01 -4.35 1.32
N LEU A 159 4.98 -4.39 2.65
CA LEU A 159 5.43 -3.24 3.45
C LEU A 159 6.91 -2.92 3.18
N CYS A 160 7.75 -3.94 3.01
CA CYS A 160 9.13 -3.74 2.59
C CYS A 160 9.24 -3.23 1.14
N HIS A 161 8.34 -3.62 0.23
CA HIS A 161 8.24 -3.05 -1.12
C HIS A 161 8.03 -1.53 -1.05
N GLU A 162 7.09 -1.07 -0.23
CA GLU A 162 6.84 0.36 -0.06
C GLU A 162 7.99 1.10 0.67
N ILE A 163 8.66 0.45 1.63
CA ILE A 163 9.91 0.97 2.22
C ILE A 163 10.96 1.19 1.14
N MET A 164 11.09 0.26 0.19
CA MET A 164 12.03 0.39 -0.91
C MET A 164 11.67 1.57 -1.83
N HIS A 165 10.39 1.82 -2.10
CA HIS A 165 9.96 3.05 -2.78
C HIS A 165 10.36 4.33 -2.03
N ILE A 166 10.36 4.32 -0.69
CA ILE A 166 10.87 5.44 0.12
C ILE A 166 12.39 5.60 -0.03
N LEU A 167 13.16 4.50 0.03
CA LEU A 167 14.63 4.54 -0.12
C LEU A 167 15.06 5.05 -1.50
N PHE A 168 14.26 4.77 -2.52
CA PHE A 168 14.47 5.14 -3.92
C PHE A 168 13.54 6.26 -4.40
N TRP A 169 13.07 7.12 -3.50
CA TRP A 169 12.06 8.14 -3.79
C TRP A 169 12.38 9.02 -5.00
N ASN A 170 13.67 9.39 -5.17
CA ASN A 170 14.15 10.28 -6.22
C ASN A 170 14.62 9.54 -7.49
N THR A 171 14.47 8.22 -7.57
CA THR A 171 15.01 7.39 -8.67
C THR A 171 13.92 6.55 -9.31
N LYS A 172 12.72 7.11 -9.50
CA LYS A 172 11.57 6.39 -10.06
C LYS A 172 11.82 6.08 -11.54
N SER A 173 11.95 4.79 -11.87
CA SER A 173 12.06 4.28 -13.24
C SER A 173 11.55 2.85 -13.30
N SER A 174 11.27 2.32 -14.50
CA SER A 174 10.87 0.91 -14.64
C SER A 174 11.98 -0.05 -14.20
N ILE A 175 13.26 0.35 -14.35
CA ILE A 175 14.40 -0.43 -13.88
C ILE A 175 14.45 -0.45 -12.36
N SER A 176 14.33 0.71 -11.70
CA SER A 176 14.36 0.74 -10.23
C SER A 176 13.17 -0.02 -9.65
N HIS A 177 11.97 0.08 -10.26
CA HIS A 177 10.82 -0.71 -9.83
C HIS A 177 11.06 -2.22 -10.02
N ALA A 178 11.58 -2.66 -11.17
CA ALA A 178 11.94 -4.06 -11.38
C ALA A 178 12.96 -4.57 -10.35
N VAL A 179 13.93 -3.72 -9.96
CA VAL A 179 14.90 -4.05 -8.90
C VAL A 179 14.22 -4.14 -7.53
N ILE A 180 13.29 -3.25 -7.21
CA ILE A 180 12.48 -3.32 -5.99
C ILE A 180 11.73 -4.67 -5.94
N GLU A 181 11.04 -5.07 -7.02
CA GLU A 181 10.34 -6.37 -7.07
C GLU A 181 11.30 -7.56 -6.95
N LEU A 182 12.50 -7.48 -7.52
CA LEU A 182 13.52 -8.51 -7.32
C LEU A 182 14.01 -8.59 -5.87
N VAL A 183 14.17 -7.44 -5.19
CA VAL A 183 14.57 -7.36 -3.78
C VAL A 183 13.48 -7.92 -2.86
N THR A 184 12.23 -7.45 -3.00
CA THR A 184 11.17 -7.70 -2.02
C THR A 184 10.30 -8.88 -2.43
N ASP A 185 9.58 -8.72 -3.52
CA ASP A 185 8.55 -9.65 -3.97
C ASP A 185 9.16 -11.02 -4.30
N ASN A 186 10.43 -11.04 -4.73
CA ASN A 186 11.17 -12.25 -5.01
C ASN A 186 12.09 -12.65 -3.86
N GLU A 187 13.23 -11.97 -3.69
CA GLU A 187 14.30 -12.45 -2.81
C GLU A 187 13.88 -12.46 -1.33
N LEU A 188 13.35 -11.34 -0.81
CA LEU A 188 12.90 -11.27 0.58
C LEU A 188 11.78 -12.28 0.86
N ARG A 189 10.78 -12.37 -0.02
CA ARG A 189 9.71 -13.39 0.09
C ARG A 189 10.30 -14.79 0.20
N ILE A 190 11.17 -15.17 -0.73
CA ILE A 190 11.75 -16.52 -0.79
C ILE A 190 12.49 -16.83 0.52
N ARG A 191 13.27 -15.88 1.05
CA ARG A 191 13.98 -16.07 2.32
C ARG A 191 13.04 -16.18 3.51
N LEU A 192 12.05 -15.29 3.62
CA LEU A 192 11.07 -15.31 4.73
C LEU A 192 10.17 -16.55 4.70
N ASN A 193 9.92 -17.12 3.53
CA ASN A 193 9.12 -18.33 3.35
C ASN A 193 9.93 -19.63 3.37
N GLY A 194 11.27 -19.55 3.44
CA GLY A 194 12.16 -20.71 3.42
C GLY A 194 12.22 -21.42 2.07
N GLY A 195 11.83 -20.75 0.98
CA GLY A 195 11.81 -21.31 -0.38
C GLY A 195 10.86 -20.56 -1.31
N GLY A 196 10.85 -20.98 -2.58
CA GLY A 196 9.98 -20.42 -3.61
C GLY A 196 10.67 -20.32 -4.97
N LYS A 197 9.92 -19.89 -5.98
CA LYS A 197 10.44 -19.61 -7.33
C LYS A 197 10.36 -18.13 -7.59
N TYR A 198 11.34 -17.58 -8.29
CA TYR A 198 11.22 -16.23 -8.83
C TYR A 198 9.93 -16.13 -9.66
N PHE A 199 9.21 -15.02 -9.49
CA PHE A 199 8.00 -14.64 -10.21
C PHE A 199 6.73 -15.45 -9.87
N ARG A 200 6.79 -16.40 -8.92
CA ARG A 200 5.66 -17.28 -8.56
C ARG A 200 5.62 -17.63 -7.06
N GLU A 201 4.43 -17.61 -6.47
CA GLU A 201 4.12 -18.18 -5.14
C GLU A 201 2.86 -19.04 -5.26
N GLY A 202 3.00 -20.37 -5.28
CA GLY A 202 1.87 -21.26 -5.57
C GLY A 202 1.16 -20.90 -6.88
N LYS A 203 -0.12 -20.52 -6.78
CA LYS A 203 -0.95 -20.07 -7.91
C LYS A 203 -0.81 -18.58 -8.25
N PHE A 204 -0.10 -17.81 -7.44
CA PHE A 204 0.02 -16.36 -7.59
C PHE A 204 1.21 -16.00 -8.48
N ASP A 205 0.97 -15.10 -9.44
CA ASP A 205 2.01 -14.39 -10.16
C ASP A 205 2.50 -13.21 -9.30
N ILE A 206 3.82 -13.09 -9.15
CA ILE A 206 4.45 -12.14 -8.21
C ILE A 206 5.08 -10.98 -8.98
N GLY A 207 4.80 -9.75 -8.53
CA GLY A 207 5.23 -8.51 -9.19
C GLY A 207 4.38 -8.11 -10.40
N HIS A 208 4.67 -6.97 -11.01
CA HIS A 208 3.91 -6.45 -12.13
C HIS A 208 4.26 -7.14 -13.45
N ASN A 209 3.27 -7.70 -14.15
CA ASN A 209 3.46 -8.34 -15.46
C ASN A 209 4.18 -7.45 -16.49
N LYS A 210 3.96 -6.13 -16.46
CA LYS A 210 4.63 -5.17 -17.34
C LYS A 210 6.15 -5.05 -17.11
N LEU A 211 6.65 -5.39 -15.92
CA LEU A 211 8.07 -5.35 -15.57
C LEU A 211 8.79 -6.66 -15.84
N ARG A 212 8.04 -7.75 -16.09
CA ARG A 212 8.60 -9.11 -16.23
C ARG A 212 9.74 -9.23 -17.24
N THR A 213 9.62 -8.54 -18.37
CA THR A 213 10.67 -8.54 -19.40
C THR A 213 11.96 -7.92 -18.88
N ILE A 214 11.89 -6.85 -18.10
CA ILE A 214 13.05 -6.20 -17.49
C ILE A 214 13.62 -7.09 -16.38
N GLU A 215 12.78 -7.60 -15.49
CA GLU A 215 13.22 -8.47 -14.39
C GLU A 215 13.95 -9.72 -14.91
N LYS A 216 13.42 -10.39 -15.94
CA LYS A 216 14.06 -11.57 -16.55
C LYS A 216 15.43 -11.25 -17.16
N LYS A 217 15.61 -10.06 -17.74
CA LYS A 217 16.90 -9.59 -18.25
C LYS A 217 17.88 -9.27 -17.12
N LEU A 218 17.40 -8.72 -16.01
CA LEU A 218 18.21 -8.40 -14.84
C LEU A 218 18.59 -9.65 -14.02
N LEU A 219 17.76 -10.69 -14.05
CA LEU A 219 17.86 -11.85 -13.16
C LEU A 219 19.24 -12.54 -13.14
N PRO A 220 19.96 -12.76 -14.27
CA PRO A 220 21.30 -13.34 -14.22
C PRO A 220 22.28 -12.48 -13.42
N ARG A 221 22.34 -11.18 -13.73
CA ARG A 221 23.18 -10.20 -13.02
C ARG A 221 22.74 -10.00 -11.57
N TRP A 222 21.45 -10.11 -11.29
CA TRP A 222 20.89 -10.07 -9.94
C TRP A 222 21.43 -11.23 -9.08
N LYS A 223 21.47 -12.45 -9.62
CA LYS A 223 22.02 -13.61 -8.92
C LYS A 223 23.52 -13.48 -8.66
N GLU A 224 24.27 -12.87 -9.57
CA GLU A 224 25.68 -12.52 -9.35
C GLU A 224 25.82 -11.45 -8.26
N TYR A 225 25.00 -10.40 -8.34
CA TYR A 225 24.94 -9.33 -7.34
C TYR A 225 24.73 -9.89 -5.92
N LEU A 226 23.83 -10.84 -5.72
CA LEU A 226 23.57 -11.42 -4.40
C LEU A 226 24.83 -12.07 -3.80
N LYS A 227 25.69 -12.67 -4.64
CA LYS A 227 26.95 -13.32 -4.22
C LYS A 227 28.10 -12.33 -3.99
N GLU A 228 28.04 -11.13 -4.55
CA GLU A 228 29.13 -10.14 -4.48
C GLU A 228 29.00 -9.22 -3.25
N PRO A 229 29.77 -9.40 -2.16
CA PRO A 229 29.60 -8.63 -0.93
C PRO A 229 29.94 -7.14 -1.08
N LYS A 230 30.79 -6.75 -2.05
CA LYS A 230 31.25 -5.36 -2.20
C LYS A 230 30.30 -4.49 -3.03
N MET A 231 29.40 -5.09 -3.79
CA MET A 231 28.42 -4.36 -4.60
C MET A 231 27.15 -4.11 -3.80
N ASN A 232 26.71 -2.85 -3.71
CA ASN A 232 25.44 -2.49 -3.10
C ASN A 232 24.33 -2.22 -4.13
N ILE A 233 23.08 -2.14 -3.67
CA ILE A 233 21.92 -2.04 -4.56
C ILE A 233 21.93 -0.79 -5.46
N LYS A 234 22.50 0.33 -4.99
CA LYS A 234 22.57 1.57 -5.78
C LYS A 234 23.56 1.40 -6.93
N GLN A 235 24.68 0.74 -6.67
CA GLN A 235 25.68 0.41 -7.70
C GLN A 235 25.13 -0.61 -8.71
N PHE A 236 24.30 -1.56 -8.26
CA PHE A 236 23.64 -2.52 -9.15
C PHE A 236 22.72 -1.82 -10.16
N ILE A 237 21.91 -0.85 -9.71
CA ILE A 237 20.96 -0.13 -10.57
C ILE A 237 21.65 0.75 -11.61
N GLN A 238 22.86 1.25 -11.32
CA GLN A 238 23.59 2.18 -12.21
C GLN A 238 24.39 1.48 -13.33
N LYS A 239 24.60 0.17 -13.26
CA LYS A 239 25.36 -0.63 -14.24
C LYS A 239 24.44 -1.41 -15.15
#